data_AF-A0A7S1WGI8-F1
#
_entry.id   AF-A0A7S1WGI8-F1
#
_cell.length_a   1.000
_cell.length_b   1.000
_cell.length_c   1.000
_cell.angle_alpha   90.00
_cell.angle_beta   90.00
_cell.angle_gamma   90.00
#
_symmetry.space_group_name_H-M   'P 1'
#
loop_
_entity.id
_entity.type
_entity.pdbx_description
1 polymer ?
#
loop_
_entity_poly.entity_id
_entity_poly.type
_entity_poly.pdbx_seq_one_letter_code
_entity_poly.pdbx_strand_id
1 'polypeptide(L)'
;LGWCFCGVALISDVFMSAIETITSKKTRKLNPVTGRMMTIRVWNPTIANLTLMALGSSAPEILLSIIELLGNSFFGGELGPSTIVGSAAFNLLIITGVCVVAIPDNETRKIKEMPVYCITAFFSVFAYLWLLVILLGHSRDVIEPWEGILTFLFFPIMVGLAFLADRGYFSKIPIMGQGHIVAGADMSKEELAEL
;
A
#
# COMPACT_ATOMS: atom_id res chain seq x y z
N LEU A 1 -26.76 2.10 14.69
CA LEU A 1 -25.34 1.74 14.56
C LEU A 1 -25.05 0.84 13.35
N GLY A 2 -25.67 -0.34 13.22
CA GLY A 2 -25.41 -1.27 12.10
C GLY A 2 -25.59 -0.68 10.69
N TRP A 3 -26.62 0.15 10.49
CA TRP A 3 -26.84 0.85 9.22
C TRP A 3 -25.72 1.84 8.85
N CYS A 4 -25.11 2.50 9.83
CA CYS A 4 -23.99 3.41 9.60
C CYS A 4 -22.73 2.64 9.20
N PHE A 5 -22.45 1.52 9.88
CA PHE A 5 -21.32 0.64 9.51
C PHE A 5 -21.47 0.05 8.11
N CYS A 6 -22.68 -0.37 7.74
CA CYS A 6 -22.98 -0.85 6.39
C CYS A 6 -22.76 0.26 5.34
N GLY A 7 -23.21 1.48 5.63
CA GLY A 7 -22.97 2.64 4.76
C GLY A 7 -21.49 2.96 4.56
N VAL A 8 -20.71 3.00 5.65
CA VAL A 8 -19.25 3.23 5.57
C VAL A 8 -18.57 2.11 4.77
N ALA A 9 -18.89 0.84 5.04
CA ALA A 9 -18.31 -0.30 4.33
C ALA A 9 -18.58 -0.26 2.81
N LEU A 10 -19.81 0.10 2.40
CA LEU A 10 -20.16 0.25 0.98
C LEU A 10 -19.35 1.39 0.32
N ILE A 11 -19.15 2.51 1.01
CA ILE A 11 -18.35 3.63 0.49
C ILE A 11 -16.89 3.20 0.32
N SER A 12 -16.33 2.47 1.29
CA SER A 12 -14.97 1.93 1.21
C SER A 12 -14.79 0.99 0.02
N ASP A 13 -15.77 0.11 -0.22
CA ASP A 13 -15.74 -0.87 -1.31
C ASP A 13 -15.77 -0.19 -2.68
N VAL A 14 -16.68 0.78 -2.86
CA VAL A 14 -16.75 1.61 -4.08
C VAL A 14 -15.44 2.38 -4.29
N PHE A 15 -14.88 2.94 -3.22
CA PHE A 15 -13.61 3.67 -3.30
C PHE A 15 -12.45 2.75 -3.70
N MET A 16 -12.34 1.57 -3.10
CA MET A 16 -11.31 0.59 -3.44
C MET A 16 -11.44 0.09 -4.89
N SER A 17 -12.67 -0.19 -5.34
CA SER A 17 -12.93 -0.59 -6.74
C SER A 17 -12.53 0.49 -7.75
N ALA A 18 -12.76 1.77 -7.43
CA ALA A 18 -12.29 2.88 -8.26
C ALA A 18 -10.76 2.93 -8.34
N ILE A 19 -10.06 2.73 -7.22
CA ILE A 19 -8.59 2.66 -7.18
C ILE A 19 -8.05 1.47 -7.98
N GLU A 20 -8.67 0.31 -7.87
CA GLU A 20 -8.29 -0.88 -8.64
C GLU A 20 -8.44 -0.63 -10.15
N THR A 21 -9.51 0.03 -10.56
CA THR A 21 -9.74 0.43 -11.97
C THR A 21 -8.66 1.41 -12.46
N ILE A 22 -8.24 2.36 -11.63
CA ILE A 22 -7.19 3.33 -11.99
C ILE A 22 -5.82 2.66 -12.11
N THR A 23 -5.48 1.79 -11.15
CA THR A 23 -4.17 1.13 -11.07
C THR A 23 -3.99 0.02 -12.11
N SER A 24 -5.08 -0.62 -12.54
CA SER A 24 -5.08 -1.66 -13.58
C SER A 24 -5.02 -1.12 -15.01
N LYS A 25 -5.06 0.21 -15.21
CA LYS A 25 -5.03 0.82 -16.55
C LYS A 25 -3.79 0.39 -17.34
N LYS A 26 -4.02 -0.28 -18.47
CA LYS A 26 -3.00 -0.75 -19.41
C LYS A 26 -2.88 0.20 -20.62
N THR A 27 -1.69 0.35 -21.17
CA THR A 27 -1.42 1.10 -22.42
C THR A 27 -0.64 0.22 -23.39
N ARG A 28 -1.07 0.19 -24.65
CA ARG A 28 -0.32 -0.50 -25.71
C ARG A 28 0.79 0.42 -26.20
N LYS A 29 2.04 -0.01 -26.06
CA LYS A 29 3.20 0.66 -26.67
C LYS A 29 3.82 -0.27 -27.70
N LEU A 30 4.20 0.30 -28.84
CA LEU A 30 5.01 -0.41 -29.81
C LEU A 30 6.40 -0.61 -29.23
N ASN A 31 6.87 -1.85 -29.15
CA ASN A 31 8.25 -2.11 -28.75
C ASN A 31 9.18 -1.73 -29.92
N PRO A 32 10.10 -0.76 -29.75
CA PRO A 32 10.99 -0.31 -30.81
C PRO A 32 12.00 -1.39 -31.27
N VAL A 33 12.18 -2.46 -30.49
CA VAL A 33 13.14 -3.54 -30.79
C VAL A 33 12.47 -4.72 -31.50
N THR A 34 11.24 -5.08 -31.12
CA THR A 34 10.55 -6.27 -31.66
C THR A 34 9.45 -5.94 -32.67
N GLY A 35 9.07 -4.67 -32.82
CA GLY A 35 7.97 -4.25 -33.70
C GLY A 35 6.59 -4.79 -33.28
N ARG A 36 6.50 -5.47 -32.12
CA ARG A 36 5.24 -6.00 -31.58
C ARG A 36 4.59 -5.00 -30.63
N MET A 37 3.26 -4.98 -30.65
CA MET A 37 2.46 -4.21 -29.70
C MET A 37 2.54 -4.90 -28.34
N MET A 38 3.10 -4.21 -27.34
CA MET A 38 3.19 -4.72 -25.98
C MET A 38 2.26 -3.92 -25.07
N THR A 39 1.46 -4.63 -24.30
CA THR A 39 0.55 -4.03 -23.32
C THR A 39 1.30 -3.88 -21.99
N ILE A 40 1.58 -2.64 -21.58
CA ILE A 40 2.24 -2.33 -20.32
C ILE A 40 1.26 -1.66 -19.35
N ARG A 41 1.37 -1.95 -18.05
CA ARG A 41 0.63 -1.20 -17.02
C ARG A 41 1.16 0.22 -16.94
N VAL A 42 0.27 1.20 -16.79
CA VAL A 42 0.65 2.62 -16.68
C VAL A 42 1.35 2.89 -15.35
N TRP A 43 0.87 2.26 -14.28
CA TRP A 43 1.41 2.40 -12.94
C TRP A 43 2.47 1.34 -12.65
N ASN A 44 3.55 1.75 -11.95
CA ASN A 44 4.48 0.79 -11.37
C ASN A 44 3.74 -0.02 -10.28
N PRO A 45 3.73 -1.36 -10.35
CA PRO A 45 2.97 -2.19 -9.40
C PRO A 45 3.35 -1.96 -7.93
N THR A 46 4.64 -1.77 -7.64
CA THR A 46 5.14 -1.51 -6.29
C THR A 46 4.62 -0.18 -5.75
N ILE A 47 4.67 0.89 -6.55
CA ILE A 47 4.08 2.18 -6.16
C ILE A 47 2.56 2.06 -6.01
N ALA A 48 1.87 1.44 -6.97
CA ALA A 48 0.42 1.31 -6.95
C ALA A 48 -0.08 0.56 -5.70
N ASN A 49 0.61 -0.53 -5.32
CA ASN A 49 0.27 -1.33 -4.17
C ASN A 49 0.56 -0.60 -2.85
N LEU A 50 1.75 -0.01 -2.72
CA LEU A 50 2.18 0.64 -1.48
C LEU A 50 1.48 1.98 -1.21
N THR A 51 0.96 2.63 -2.25
CA THR A 51 0.31 3.94 -2.13
C THR A 51 -1.19 3.85 -2.36
N LEU A 52 -1.63 3.72 -3.61
CA LEU A 52 -3.02 3.87 -3.98
C LEU A 52 -3.89 2.75 -3.40
N MET A 53 -3.49 1.48 -3.54
CA MET A 53 -4.25 0.35 -3.01
C MET A 53 -4.28 0.35 -1.47
N ALA A 54 -3.15 0.62 -0.83
CA ALA A 54 -3.07 0.73 0.63
C ALA A 54 -3.94 1.89 1.16
N LEU A 55 -3.89 3.05 0.51
CA LEU A 55 -4.73 4.21 0.84
C LEU A 55 -6.21 3.91 0.62
N GLY A 56 -6.54 3.18 -0.46
CA GLY A 56 -7.89 2.68 -0.75
C GLY A 56 -8.50 1.93 0.43
N SER A 57 -7.75 0.99 0.99
CA SER A 57 -8.20 0.16 2.11
C SER A 57 -8.28 0.92 3.44
N SER A 58 -7.50 1.99 3.64
CA SER A 58 -7.43 2.73 4.92
C SER A 58 -8.11 4.10 4.91
N ALA A 59 -8.77 4.46 3.79
CA ALA A 59 -9.44 5.75 3.66
C ALA A 59 -10.53 6.02 4.72
N PRO A 60 -11.36 5.05 5.13
CA PRO A 60 -12.36 5.25 6.17
C PRO A 60 -11.74 5.61 7.52
N GLU A 61 -10.68 4.91 7.92
CA GLU A 61 -9.98 5.14 9.18
C GLU A 61 -9.29 6.51 9.19
N ILE A 62 -8.69 6.90 8.06
CA ILE A 62 -8.09 8.23 7.89
C ILE A 62 -9.17 9.31 8.02
N LEU A 63 -10.32 9.13 7.38
CA LEU A 63 -11.43 10.09 7.44
C LEU A 63 -11.98 10.25 8.86
N LEU A 64 -12.17 9.13 9.57
CA LEU A 64 -12.61 9.15 10.97
C LEU A 64 -11.61 9.88 11.87
N SER A 65 -10.30 9.62 11.68
CA SER A 65 -9.24 10.28 12.44
C SER A 65 -9.22 11.80 12.20
N ILE A 66 -9.45 12.25 10.95
CA ILE A 66 -9.53 13.68 10.63
C ILE A 66 -10.76 14.34 11.27
N ILE A 67 -11.93 13.69 11.19
CA ILE A 67 -13.17 14.21 11.78
C ILE A 67 -13.02 14.39 13.30
N GLU A 68 -12.41 13.41 13.96
CA GLU A 68 -12.16 13.46 15.40
C GLU A 68 -11.21 14.61 15.78
N LEU A 69 -10.08 14.76 15.07
CA LEU A 69 -9.11 15.82 15.33
C LEU A 69 -9.73 17.22 15.14
N LEU A 70 -10.55 17.40 14.10
CA LEU A 70 -11.27 18.66 13.86
C LEU A 70 -12.35 18.93 14.92
N GLY A 71 -13.00 17.88 15.42
CA GLY A 71 -14.00 17.99 16.49
C GLY A 71 -13.41 18.33 17.86
N ASN A 72 -12.18 17.88 18.14
CA ASN A 72 -11.51 18.01 19.44
C ASN A 72 -10.44 19.11 19.49
N SER A 73 -10.48 20.11 18.59
CA SER A 73 -9.52 21.22 18.58
C SER A 73 -8.05 20.78 18.57
N PHE A 74 -7.72 19.75 17.77
CA PHE A 74 -6.39 19.11 17.67
C PHE A 74 -5.91 18.35 18.92
N PHE A 75 -6.73 18.17 19.95
CA PHE A 75 -6.43 17.16 20.97
C PHE A 75 -6.62 15.77 20.36
N GLY A 76 -5.59 14.93 20.49
CA GLY A 76 -5.65 13.55 20.06
C GLY A 76 -6.63 12.82 20.96
N GLY A 77 -7.86 12.59 20.49
CA GLY A 77 -8.77 11.69 21.18
C GLY A 77 -8.19 10.27 21.18
N GLU A 78 -8.53 9.48 22.20
CA GLU A 78 -8.01 8.11 22.33
C GLU A 78 -8.35 7.22 21.13
N LEU A 79 -9.36 7.57 20.32
CA LEU A 79 -9.80 6.77 19.18
C LEU A 79 -8.79 6.84 18.03
N GLY A 80 -8.24 8.00 17.68
CA GLY A 80 -7.31 8.17 16.55
C GLY A 80 -6.10 7.22 16.60
N PRO A 81 -5.19 7.35 17.60
CA PRO A 81 -4.02 6.48 17.71
C PRO A 81 -4.40 5.01 17.92
N SER A 82 -5.43 4.72 18.72
CA SER A 82 -5.85 3.35 19.00
C SER A 82 -6.41 2.64 17.76
N THR A 83 -7.17 3.34 16.91
CA THR A 83 -7.69 2.80 15.65
C THR A 83 -6.56 2.54 14.65
N ILE A 84 -5.60 3.45 14.52
CA ILE A 84 -4.44 3.28 13.62
C ILE A 84 -3.60 2.06 14.04
N VAL A 85 -3.23 1.98 15.32
CA VAL A 85 -2.43 0.87 15.88
C VAL A 85 -3.17 -0.46 15.76
N GLY A 86 -4.47 -0.46 16.10
CA GLY A 86 -5.32 -1.64 16.05
C GLY A 86 -5.50 -2.19 14.63
N SER A 87 -5.77 -1.32 13.65
CA SER A 87 -5.93 -1.72 12.24
C SER A 87 -4.62 -2.28 11.66
N ALA A 88 -3.49 -1.61 11.94
CA ALA A 88 -2.18 -2.09 11.51
C ALA A 88 -1.81 -3.45 12.15
N ALA A 89 -2.11 -3.64 13.44
CA ALA A 89 -1.88 -4.92 14.12
C ALA A 89 -2.78 -6.04 13.58
N PHE A 90 -4.06 -5.73 13.28
CA PHE A 90 -4.99 -6.67 12.67
C PHE A 90 -4.51 -7.12 11.28
N ASN A 91 -4.03 -6.19 10.45
CA ASN A 91 -3.48 -6.51 9.14
C ASN A 91 -2.22 -7.39 9.24
N LEU A 92 -1.32 -7.07 10.18
CA LEU A 92 -0.05 -7.80 10.33
C LEU A 92 -0.17 -9.17 10.98
N LEU A 93 -1.20 -9.41 11.79
CA LEU A 93 -1.37 -10.68 12.52
C LEU A 93 -2.49 -11.54 11.94
N ILE A 94 -3.68 -10.98 11.78
CA ILE A 94 -4.88 -11.75 11.40
C ILE A 94 -4.94 -11.94 9.89
N ILE A 95 -4.86 -10.85 9.11
CA ILE A 95 -4.97 -10.95 7.65
C ILE A 95 -3.82 -11.78 7.09
N THR A 96 -2.58 -11.50 7.49
CA THR A 96 -1.42 -12.30 7.08
C THR A 96 -1.56 -13.78 7.48
N GLY A 97 -2.05 -14.07 8.69
CA GLY A 97 -2.29 -15.44 9.16
C GLY A 97 -3.31 -16.16 8.29
N VAL A 98 -4.43 -15.51 7.96
CA VAL A 98 -5.43 -16.03 7.03
C VAL A 98 -4.84 -16.23 5.64
N CYS A 99 -4.04 -15.29 5.13
CA CYS A 99 -3.38 -15.42 3.83
C CYS A 99 -2.41 -16.60 3.78
N VAL A 100 -1.73 -16.95 4.87
CA VAL A 100 -0.83 -18.11 4.93
C VAL A 100 -1.62 -19.42 4.96
N VAL A 101 -2.71 -19.48 5.76
CA VAL A 101 -3.57 -20.67 5.85
C VAL A 101 -4.36 -20.92 4.56
N ALA A 102 -4.69 -19.86 3.81
CA ALA A 102 -5.41 -19.97 2.55
C ALA A 102 -4.57 -20.54 1.38
N ILE A 103 -3.26 -20.76 1.58
CA ILE A 103 -2.40 -21.35 0.55
C ILE A 103 -2.68 -22.86 0.47
N PRO A 104 -3.02 -23.41 -0.71
CA PRO A 104 -3.22 -24.84 -0.88
C PRO A 104 -1.95 -25.64 -0.55
N ASP A 105 -2.10 -26.83 0.05
CA ASP A 105 -0.99 -27.66 0.57
C ASP A 105 0.10 -28.01 -0.46
N ASN A 106 -0.20 -27.90 -1.76
CA ASN A 106 0.71 -28.23 -2.85
C ASN A 106 1.33 -27.00 -3.54
N GLU A 107 1.10 -25.79 -3.01
CA GLU A 107 1.66 -24.55 -3.55
C GLU A 107 2.56 -23.84 -2.52
N THR A 108 3.69 -23.30 -2.99
CA THR A 108 4.52 -22.41 -2.18
C THR A 108 4.56 -21.02 -2.80
N ARG A 109 4.27 -20.00 -2.00
CA ARG A 109 4.32 -18.59 -2.42
C ARG A 109 5.58 -17.96 -1.87
N LYS A 110 6.47 -17.51 -2.77
CA LYS A 110 7.68 -16.75 -2.40
C LYS A 110 7.45 -15.27 -2.61
N ILE A 111 8.05 -14.46 -1.73
CA ILE A 111 8.09 -13.01 -1.86
C ILE A 111 9.00 -12.68 -3.05
N LYS A 112 8.42 -12.11 -4.11
CA LYS A 112 9.15 -11.76 -5.35
C LYS A 112 10.15 -10.62 -5.13
N GLU A 113 9.73 -9.59 -4.39
CA GLU A 113 10.49 -8.36 -4.17
C GLU A 113 11.04 -8.28 -2.74
N MET A 114 12.02 -9.14 -2.41
CA MET A 114 12.63 -9.16 -1.07
C MET A 114 13.22 -7.80 -0.62
N PRO A 115 13.93 -7.03 -1.47
CA PRO A 115 14.46 -5.73 -1.07
C PRO A 115 13.36 -4.72 -0.70
N VAL A 116 12.27 -4.69 -1.48
CA VAL A 116 11.10 -3.85 -1.20
C VAL A 116 10.47 -4.27 0.12
N TYR A 117 10.30 -5.58 0.34
CA TYR A 117 9.76 -6.12 1.59
C TYR A 117 10.60 -5.76 2.82
N CYS A 118 11.94 -5.80 2.72
CA CYS A 118 12.81 -5.40 3.83
C CYS A 118 12.66 -3.92 4.19
N ILE A 119 12.54 -3.04 3.19
CA ILE A 119 12.34 -1.60 3.41
C ILE A 119 10.98 -1.36 4.06
N THR A 120 9.91 -1.98 3.55
CA THR A 120 8.56 -1.79 4.10
C THR A 120 8.44 -2.38 5.51
N ALA A 121 9.05 -3.53 5.78
CA ALA A 121 9.10 -4.11 7.12
C ALA A 121 9.85 -3.22 8.12
N PHE A 122 10.99 -2.66 7.72
CA PHE A 122 11.74 -1.71 8.55
C PHE A 122 10.89 -0.47 8.88
N PHE A 123 10.29 0.16 7.86
CA PHE A 123 9.45 1.34 8.06
C PHE A 123 8.18 1.03 8.86
N SER A 124 7.63 -0.19 8.76
CA SER A 124 6.49 -0.62 9.57
C SER A 124 6.83 -0.64 11.07
N VAL A 125 7.96 -1.25 11.46
CA VAL A 125 8.42 -1.26 12.85
C VAL A 125 8.79 0.16 13.32
N PHE A 126 9.50 0.91 12.47
CA PHE A 126 9.86 2.30 12.75
C PHE A 126 8.63 3.18 12.99
N ALA A 127 7.56 3.02 12.21
CA ALA A 127 6.33 3.78 12.38
C ALA A 127 5.69 3.55 13.76
N TYR A 128 5.67 2.31 14.27
CA TYR A 128 5.19 2.02 15.63
C TYR A 128 6.05 2.70 16.70
N LEU A 129 7.38 2.63 16.57
CA LEU A 129 8.29 3.29 17.50
C LEU A 129 8.13 4.82 17.45
N TRP A 130 8.00 5.38 16.25
CA TRP A 130 7.79 6.81 16.04
C TRP A 130 6.47 7.29 16.64
N LEU A 131 5.39 6.51 16.50
CA LEU A 131 4.11 6.80 17.14
C LEU A 131 4.23 6.82 18.68
N LEU A 132 5.00 5.91 19.27
CA LEU A 132 5.27 5.92 20.72
C LEU A 132 6.04 7.17 21.15
N VAL A 133 6.98 7.65 20.34
CA VAL A 133 7.75 8.88 20.61
C VAL A 133 6.84 10.11 20.61
N ILE A 134 5.93 10.22 19.64
CA ILE A 134 4.95 11.31 19.54
C ILE A 134 4.04 11.33 20.79
N LEU A 135 3.51 10.17 21.18
CA LEU A 135 2.52 10.11 22.27
C LEU A 135 3.13 10.24 23.68
N LEU A 136 4.33 9.70 23.91
CA LEU A 136 4.92 9.60 25.25
C LEU A 136 6.09 10.57 25.50
N GLY A 137 6.73 11.07 24.45
CA GLY A 137 8.04 11.72 24.54
C GLY A 137 7.98 13.23 24.74
N HIS A 138 7.34 13.95 23.82
CA HIS A 138 7.48 15.41 23.73
C HIS A 138 6.28 16.17 24.33
N SER A 139 5.07 15.83 23.90
CA SER A 139 3.82 16.48 24.33
C SER A 139 2.77 15.41 24.62
N ARG A 140 2.42 15.20 25.91
CA ARG A 140 1.45 14.16 26.29
C ARG A 140 0.11 14.40 25.60
N ASP A 141 -0.31 13.44 24.79
CA ASP A 141 -1.62 13.36 24.13
C ASP A 141 -1.98 14.55 23.21
N VAL A 142 -1.00 15.36 22.81
CA VAL A 142 -1.17 16.48 21.88
C VAL A 142 -0.23 16.30 20.71
N ILE A 143 -0.80 16.11 19.51
CA ILE A 143 -0.04 15.99 18.27
C ILE A 143 0.32 17.39 17.79
N GLU A 144 1.60 17.72 17.82
CA GLU A 144 2.07 19.00 17.30
C GLU A 144 2.11 18.97 15.77
N PRO A 145 1.81 20.09 15.09
CA PRO A 145 1.79 20.13 13.63
C PRO A 145 3.11 19.68 12.97
N TRP A 146 4.25 19.92 13.61
CA TRP A 146 5.55 19.50 13.08
C TRP A 146 5.75 17.98 13.13
N GLU A 147 5.21 17.28 14.13
CA GLU A 147 5.25 15.82 14.24
C GLU A 147 4.42 15.19 13.12
N GLY A 148 3.26 15.78 12.83
CA GLY A 148 2.42 15.40 11.71
C GLY A 148 3.11 15.62 10.36
N ILE A 149 3.76 16.77 10.16
CA ILE A 149 4.53 17.07 8.94
C ILE A 149 5.68 16.07 8.76
N LEU A 150 6.42 15.77 9.83
CA LEU A 150 7.55 14.83 9.77
C LEU A 150 7.07 13.41 9.44
N THR A 151 5.97 12.98 10.06
CA THR A 151 5.31 11.70 9.76
C THR A 151 4.85 11.64 8.30
N PHE A 152 4.23 12.72 7.81
CA PHE A 152 3.83 12.83 6.42
C PHE A 152 5.01 12.77 5.45
N LEU A 153 6.18 13.31 5.82
CA LEU A 153 7.41 13.24 5.02
C LEU A 153 8.06 11.85 5.00
N PHE A 154 7.93 11.05 6.07
CA PHE A 154 8.45 9.68 6.07
C PHE A 154 7.77 8.79 5.03
N PHE A 155 6.50 9.04 4.73
CA PHE A 155 5.75 8.27 3.72
C PHE A 155 6.34 8.35 2.30
N PRO A 156 6.52 9.53 1.66
CA PRO A 156 7.13 9.61 0.33
C PRO A 156 8.60 9.16 0.32
N ILE A 157 9.33 9.32 1.44
CA ILE A 157 10.70 8.79 1.56
C ILE A 157 10.68 7.26 1.47
N MET A 158 9.82 6.59 2.25
CA MET A 158 9.65 5.14 2.21
C MET A 158 9.26 4.66 0.80
N VAL A 159 8.28 5.31 0.17
CA VAL A 159 7.81 4.96 -1.19
C VAL A 159 8.93 5.15 -2.21
N GLY A 160 9.70 6.23 -2.11
CA GLY A 160 10.86 6.49 -2.96
C GLY A 160 11.94 5.41 -2.81
N LEU A 161 12.27 5.01 -1.57
CA LEU A 161 13.21 3.93 -1.30
C LEU A 161 12.72 2.58 -1.83
N ALA A 162 11.43 2.27 -1.66
CA ALA A 162 10.81 1.08 -2.21
C ALA A 162 10.85 1.06 -3.75
N PHE A 163 10.59 2.19 -4.40
CA PHE A 163 10.70 2.32 -5.85
C PHE A 163 12.13 2.17 -6.37
N LEU A 164 13.12 2.74 -5.66
CA LEU A 164 14.53 2.55 -6.00
C LEU A 164 14.93 1.08 -5.85
N ALA A 165 14.43 0.40 -4.82
CA ALA A 165 14.66 -1.02 -4.61
C ALA A 165 14.03 -1.90 -5.69
N ASP A 166 12.80 -1.60 -6.09
CA ASP A 166 12.09 -2.24 -7.21
C ASP A 166 12.86 -2.09 -8.54
N ARG A 167 13.48 -0.93 -8.77
CA ARG A 167 14.35 -0.70 -9.94
C ARG A 167 15.72 -1.39 -9.87
N GLY A 168 16.00 -2.15 -8.83
CA GLY A 168 17.23 -2.93 -8.70
C GLY A 168 18.45 -2.14 -8.21
N TYR A 169 18.30 -0.92 -7.68
CA TYR A 169 19.43 -0.15 -7.15
C TYR A 169 20.17 -0.85 -5.99
N PHE A 170 19.49 -1.75 -5.28
CA PHE A 170 20.06 -2.52 -4.17
C PHE A 170 20.49 -3.96 -4.53
N SER A 171 20.34 -4.37 -5.80
CA SER A 171 20.70 -5.72 -6.26
C SER A 171 21.83 -5.67 -7.30
N LYS A 172 22.92 -6.40 -7.07
CA LYS A 172 24.10 -6.46 -7.98
C LYS A 172 23.84 -7.20 -9.31
N ILE A 173 22.59 -7.57 -9.58
CA ILE A 173 22.17 -8.20 -10.82
C ILE A 173 21.39 -7.15 -11.62
N PRO A 174 21.90 -6.66 -12.77
CA PRO A 174 21.17 -5.72 -13.59
C PRO A 174 19.94 -6.45 -14.13
N ILE A 175 18.75 -6.10 -13.62
CA ILE A 175 17.50 -6.55 -14.23
C ILE A 175 17.41 -5.82 -15.58
N MET A 176 17.86 -6.50 -16.62
CA MET A 176 17.87 -6.01 -17.98
C MET A 176 16.41 -5.75 -18.40
N GLY A 177 15.99 -4.48 -18.36
CA GLY A 177 14.83 -3.95 -19.06
C GLY A 177 13.57 -4.81 -19.06
N GLN A 178 13.06 -5.22 -17.89
CA GLN A 178 11.64 -5.60 -17.81
C GLN A 178 10.83 -4.33 -17.56
N GLY A 179 10.51 -3.60 -18.63
CA GLY A 179 9.31 -2.76 -18.57
C GLY A 179 8.16 -3.72 -18.36
N HIS A 180 7.69 -3.89 -17.12
CA HIS A 180 6.73 -4.89 -16.64
C HIS A 180 5.89 -5.48 -17.77
N ILE A 181 6.47 -6.47 -18.44
CA ILE A 181 5.79 -7.24 -19.47
C ILE A 181 4.84 -8.08 -18.66
N VAL A 182 3.55 -7.89 -18.88
CA VAL A 182 2.50 -8.73 -18.30
C VAL A 182 2.90 -10.17 -18.60
N ALA A 183 3.45 -10.88 -17.62
CA ALA A 183 3.79 -12.29 -17.77
C ALA A 183 2.47 -13.00 -18.10
N GLY A 184 2.48 -13.90 -19.08
CA GLY A 184 1.28 -14.52 -19.66
C GLY A 184 0.33 -15.26 -18.69
N ALA A 185 0.64 -15.27 -17.38
CA ALA A 185 -0.26 -15.71 -16.32
C ALA A 185 -1.38 -14.69 -16.00
N ASP A 186 -1.19 -13.40 -16.32
CA ASP A 186 -2.17 -12.32 -16.11
C ASP A 186 -2.93 -11.93 -17.42
N MET A 187 -2.74 -12.70 -18.49
CA MET A 187 -3.41 -12.47 -19.77
C MET A 187 -4.78 -13.16 -19.79
N SER A 188 -5.82 -12.41 -20.16
CA SER A 188 -7.13 -13.05 -20.43
C SER A 188 -6.99 -13.97 -21.65
N LYS A 189 -7.84 -14.99 -21.76
CA LYS A 189 -7.82 -15.94 -22.90
C LYS A 189 -7.93 -15.25 -24.27
N GLU A 190 -8.48 -14.04 -24.30
CA GLU A 190 -8.61 -13.20 -25.50
C GLU A 190 -7.27 -12.57 -25.91
N GLU A 191 -6.46 -12.12 -24.94
CA GLU A 191 -5.12 -11.57 -25.21
C GLU A 191 -4.14 -12.67 -25.68
N LEU A 192 -4.36 -13.94 -25.29
CA LEU A 192 -3.56 -15.07 -25.77
C LEU A 192 -3.90 -15.44 -27.24
N ALA A 193 -5.11 -15.13 -27.69
CA ALA A 193 -5.57 -15.38 -29.06
C ALA A 193 -5.11 -14.31 -30.06
N GLU A 194 -4.60 -13.16 -29.60
CA GLU A 194 -4.01 -12.09 -30.43
C GLU A 194 -2.48 -12.22 -30.64
N LEU A 195 -1.84 -13.27 -30.10
CA LEU A 195 -0.42 -13.61 -30.31
C LEU A 195 -0.22 -14.57 -31.49
#